data_AF-A0A2J6T4T3-F1
#
_entry.id   AF-A0A2J6T4T3-F1
#
_cell.length_a   1.000
_cell.length_b   1.000
_cell.length_c   1.000
_cell.angle_alpha   90.00
_cell.angle_beta   90.00
_cell.angle_gamma   90.00
#
_symmetry.space_group_name_H-M   'P 1'
#
loop_
_entity.id
_entity.type
_entity.pdbx_description
1 polymer ?
#
loop_
_entity_poly.entity_id
_entity_poly.type
_entity_poly.pdbx_seq_one_letter_code
_entity_poly.pdbx_strand_id
1 'polypeptide(L)'
;MHSPPVKSLLALLTFLLFSTFCTANPLPAPTTPNPLNPRQFSGVFTGNLCDTHFAQGPDQCFFIISSKSIDIDIGEWMNWSSLYIFRNTCELIGYVPGVNLDGNWVSVDSQLPWTVDAITLAFVPEFWYAGRHYDTHGGNWYMEWEENDSGFNVFNWRFLFSC
;
A
#
# COMPACT_ATOMS: atom_id res chain seq x y z
N MET A 1 -36.74 -15.98 -62.39
CA MET A 1 -36.30 -16.98 -61.38
C MET A 1 -34.93 -16.55 -60.86
N HIS A 2 -34.68 -16.77 -59.56
CA HIS A 2 -33.45 -16.51 -58.78
C HIS A 2 -33.23 -15.10 -58.22
N SER A 3 -33.62 -14.91 -56.95
CA SER A 3 -32.69 -14.57 -55.87
C SER A 3 -33.39 -14.61 -54.49
N PRO A 4 -32.97 -15.49 -53.57
CA PRO A 4 -32.73 -15.15 -52.17
C PRO A 4 -31.25 -15.45 -51.83
N PRO A 5 -30.65 -15.00 -50.69
CA PRO A 5 -31.28 -14.69 -49.41
C PRO A 5 -30.62 -13.53 -48.63
N VAL A 6 -31.17 -12.32 -48.67
CA VAL A 6 -30.69 -11.20 -47.82
C VAL A 6 -31.14 -11.35 -46.35
N LYS A 7 -32.11 -12.23 -46.08
CA LYS A 7 -32.69 -12.42 -44.74
C LYS A 7 -31.85 -13.27 -43.78
N SER A 8 -30.89 -14.06 -44.29
CA SER A 8 -30.06 -14.95 -43.45
C SER A 8 -28.84 -14.28 -42.83
N LEU A 9 -28.39 -13.13 -43.38
CA LEU A 9 -27.23 -12.41 -42.85
C LEU A 9 -27.57 -11.56 -41.61
N LEU A 10 -28.82 -11.07 -41.50
CA LEU A 10 -29.24 -10.23 -40.38
C LEU A 10 -29.41 -11.03 -39.07
N ALA A 11 -29.72 -12.32 -39.16
CA ALA A 11 -29.87 -13.20 -38.00
C ALA A 11 -28.53 -13.64 -37.38
N LEU A 12 -27.44 -13.61 -38.15
CA LEU A 12 -26.10 -13.93 -37.65
C LEU A 12 -25.48 -12.76 -36.87
N LEU A 13 -25.85 -11.52 -37.23
CA LEU A 13 -25.35 -10.33 -36.55
C LEU A 13 -25.97 -10.13 -35.15
N THR A 14 -27.23 -10.54 -34.96
CA THR A 14 -27.91 -10.44 -33.65
C THR A 14 -27.46 -11.52 -32.65
N PHE A 15 -26.95 -12.66 -33.11
CA PHE A 15 -26.43 -13.71 -32.22
C PHE A 15 -25.04 -13.39 -31.65
N LEU A 16 -24.23 -12.59 -32.37
CA LEU A 16 -22.88 -12.17 -31.94
C LEU A 16 -22.88 -11.03 -30.91
N LEU A 17 -24.00 -10.33 -30.73
CA LEU A 17 -24.14 -9.24 -29.75
C LEU A 17 -24.61 -9.71 -28.37
N PHE A 18 -25.00 -10.98 -28.22
CA PHE A 18 -25.43 -11.54 -26.92
C PHE A 18 -24.36 -12.36 -26.20
N SER A 19 -23.19 -12.57 -26.81
CA SER A 19 -22.11 -13.38 -26.23
C SER A 19 -21.01 -12.58 -25.51
N THR A 20 -21.09 -11.26 -25.46
CA THR A 20 -20.22 -10.43 -24.61
C THR A 20 -20.85 -10.17 -23.24
N PHE A 21 -21.30 -11.23 -22.57
CA PHE A 21 -21.30 -11.19 -21.11
C PHE A 21 -19.85 -11.36 -20.69
N CYS A 22 -19.20 -10.24 -20.37
CA CYS A 22 -17.98 -10.26 -19.57
C CYS A 22 -18.30 -11.07 -18.31
N THR A 23 -17.87 -12.33 -18.28
CA THR A 23 -17.50 -12.95 -17.02
C THR A 23 -16.31 -12.16 -16.53
N ALA A 24 -16.56 -11.05 -15.85
CA ALA A 24 -15.59 -10.55 -14.89
C ALA A 24 -15.29 -11.76 -14.01
N ASN A 25 -14.04 -12.22 -14.02
CA ASN A 25 -13.60 -13.15 -13.00
C ASN A 25 -14.10 -12.57 -11.67
N PRO A 26 -14.77 -13.36 -10.81
CA PRO A 26 -15.08 -12.87 -9.48
C PRO A 26 -13.77 -12.34 -8.93
N LEU A 27 -13.78 -11.08 -8.45
CA LEU A 27 -12.63 -10.53 -7.73
C LEU A 27 -12.13 -11.65 -6.82
N PRO A 28 -10.82 -11.96 -6.82
CA PRO A 28 -10.29 -12.94 -5.88
C PRO A 28 -10.91 -12.61 -4.53
N ALA A 29 -11.64 -13.57 -3.96
CA ALA A 29 -12.34 -13.38 -2.71
C ALA A 29 -11.35 -12.67 -1.78
N PRO A 30 -11.73 -11.57 -1.10
CA PRO A 30 -10.81 -10.82 -0.27
C PRO A 30 -10.11 -11.87 0.59
N THR A 31 -8.82 -12.06 0.33
CA THR A 31 -7.99 -12.94 1.15
C THR A 31 -8.19 -12.38 2.52
N THR A 32 -8.97 -13.08 3.35
CA THR A 32 -9.19 -12.71 4.74
C THR A 32 -7.80 -12.41 5.25
N PRO A 33 -7.48 -11.15 5.58
CA PRO A 33 -6.20 -10.84 6.21
C PRO A 33 -6.13 -11.81 7.36
N ASN A 34 -5.08 -12.61 7.37
CA ASN A 34 -4.84 -13.56 8.45
C ASN A 34 -5.00 -12.71 9.72
N PRO A 35 -6.04 -12.91 10.55
CA PRO A 35 -6.40 -11.90 11.54
C PRO A 35 -5.20 -11.75 12.45
N LEU A 36 -4.47 -10.64 12.27
CA LEU A 36 -3.28 -10.37 13.05
C LEU A 36 -3.73 -10.40 14.51
N ASN A 37 -2.97 -11.12 15.32
CA ASN A 37 -3.33 -11.32 16.70
C ASN A 37 -3.45 -9.92 17.36
N PRO A 38 -4.56 -9.58 18.03
CA PRO A 38 -4.75 -8.27 18.68
C PRO A 38 -3.57 -7.84 19.56
N ARG A 39 -2.75 -8.80 20.03
CA ARG A 39 -1.51 -8.58 20.76
C ARG A 39 -0.41 -7.83 19.99
N GLN A 40 -0.45 -7.75 18.66
CA GLN A 40 0.49 -6.93 17.89
C GLN A 40 0.15 -5.44 17.95
N PHE A 41 -1.11 -5.09 18.21
CA PHE A 41 -1.60 -3.71 18.23
C PHE A 41 -1.81 -3.15 19.64
N SER A 42 -1.64 -3.96 20.69
CA SER A 42 -2.03 -3.60 22.05
C SER A 42 -0.95 -2.86 22.85
N GLY A 43 -0.14 -2.02 22.22
CA GLY A 43 0.98 -1.32 22.89
C GLY A 43 1.23 0.06 22.33
N VAL A 44 1.60 0.99 23.22
CA VAL A 44 2.16 2.29 22.85
C VAL A 44 3.62 2.09 22.49
N PHE A 45 4.00 2.41 21.26
CA PHE A 45 5.39 2.36 20.82
C PHE A 45 6.08 3.67 21.13
N THR A 46 7.31 3.60 21.64
CA THR A 46 8.13 4.76 21.95
C THR A 46 9.41 4.73 21.12
N GLY A 47 9.95 5.92 20.83
CA GLY A 47 11.14 6.10 19.99
C GLY A 47 10.80 6.72 18.63
N ASN A 48 11.81 6.88 17.77
CA ASN A 48 11.69 7.63 16.52
C ASN A 48 10.48 7.16 15.70
N LEU A 49 10.24 5.84 15.57
CA LEU A 49 9.09 5.30 14.84
C LEU A 49 7.73 5.90 15.24
N CYS A 50 7.54 6.34 16.48
CA CYS A 50 6.37 7.16 16.83
C CYS A 50 6.76 8.53 17.36
N ASP A 51 7.14 9.41 16.45
CA ASP A 51 7.34 10.82 16.75
C ASP A 51 6.14 11.66 16.30
N THR A 52 5.39 12.17 17.26
CA THR A 52 4.10 12.83 17.06
C THR A 52 4.21 14.33 16.85
N HIS A 53 5.40 14.92 16.91
CA HIS A 53 5.58 16.37 16.77
C HIS A 53 5.12 16.92 15.40
N PHE A 54 4.97 16.04 14.41
CA PHE A 54 4.45 16.40 13.08
C PHE A 54 2.92 16.38 13.00
N ALA A 55 2.20 15.70 13.90
CA ALA A 55 0.75 15.67 13.86
C ALA A 55 0.16 16.99 14.34
N GLN A 56 -0.76 17.50 13.53
CA GLN A 56 -1.50 18.74 13.72
C GLN A 56 -2.88 18.53 14.34
N GLY A 57 -3.35 17.28 14.49
CA GLY A 57 -4.69 17.00 14.99
C GLY A 57 -4.86 15.63 15.68
N PRO A 58 -5.91 15.45 16.49
CA PRO A 58 -6.17 14.20 17.22
C PRO A 58 -6.57 13.04 16.30
N ASP A 59 -7.19 13.33 15.15
CA ASP A 59 -7.67 12.35 14.18
C ASP A 59 -6.63 12.02 13.10
N GLN A 60 -5.35 12.30 13.36
CA GLN A 60 -4.27 12.02 12.42
C GLN A 60 -3.57 10.71 12.75
N CYS A 61 -3.16 10.04 11.69
CA CYS A 61 -2.29 8.87 11.74
C CYS A 61 -1.04 9.07 10.90
N PHE A 62 -0.05 8.26 11.22
CA PHE A 62 1.21 8.20 10.52
C PHE A 62 1.34 6.85 9.85
N PHE A 63 1.53 6.85 8.54
CA PHE A 63 1.97 5.68 7.80
C PHE A 63 3.50 5.74 7.67
N ILE A 64 4.19 4.66 7.97
CA ILE A 64 5.65 4.60 7.95
C ILE A 64 6.09 3.44 7.08
N ILE A 65 6.94 3.76 6.10
CA ILE A 65 7.70 2.77 5.33
C ILE A 65 9.13 2.80 5.87
N SER A 66 9.53 1.70 6.48
CA SER A 66 10.90 1.52 6.95
C SER A 66 11.69 0.74 5.91
N SER A 67 12.93 1.16 5.65
CA SER A 67 13.91 0.43 4.87
C SER A 67 15.22 0.35 5.63
N LYS A 68 16.00 -0.68 5.34
CA LYS A 68 17.35 -0.85 5.82
C LYS A 68 18.25 -0.85 4.60
N SER A 69 19.16 0.12 4.47
CA SER A 69 20.25 -0.02 3.54
C SER A 69 21.40 -0.76 4.22
N ILE A 70 22.03 -1.64 3.45
CA ILE A 70 23.32 -2.20 3.79
C ILE A 70 24.31 -1.39 2.96
N ASP A 71 25.23 -0.71 3.60
CA ASP A 71 26.34 -0.08 2.91
C ASP A 71 27.22 -1.22 2.36
N ILE A 72 27.05 -1.52 1.08
CA ILE A 72 27.92 -2.43 0.35
C ILE A 72 28.57 -1.53 -0.69
N ASP A 73 29.88 -1.36 -0.60
CA ASP A 73 30.82 -0.46 -1.33
C ASP A 73 30.63 -0.26 -2.86
N ILE A 74 29.55 -0.77 -3.50
CA ILE A 74 29.36 -0.80 -4.95
C ILE A 74 27.90 -0.58 -5.41
N GLY A 75 27.04 -0.03 -4.55
CA GLY A 75 25.68 0.39 -4.89
C GLY A 75 24.73 0.16 -3.74
N GLU A 76 24.07 1.22 -3.27
CA GLU A 76 23.10 1.15 -2.17
C GLU A 76 21.89 0.31 -2.61
N TRP A 77 21.69 -0.84 -1.95
CA TRP A 77 20.43 -1.58 -2.06
C TRP A 77 19.56 -1.22 -0.86
N MET A 78 18.49 -0.46 -1.10
CA MET A 78 17.44 -0.28 -0.11
C MET A 78 16.65 -1.58 0.02
N ASN A 79 16.67 -2.19 1.20
CA ASN A 79 15.83 -3.33 1.51
C ASN A 79 14.65 -2.83 2.36
N TRP A 80 13.46 -2.78 1.78
CA TRP A 80 12.25 -2.41 2.52
C TRP A 80 12.02 -3.40 3.66
N SER A 81 11.93 -2.90 4.88
CA SER A 81 11.93 -3.73 6.07
C SER A 81 10.49 -3.99 6.53
N SER A 82 9.71 -2.93 6.70
CA SER A 82 8.39 -3.02 7.33
C SER A 82 7.50 -1.83 7.01
N LEU A 83 6.19 -2.05 7.10
CA LEU A 83 5.15 -1.03 7.06
C LEU A 83 4.51 -0.87 8.44
N TYR A 84 4.24 0.36 8.86
CA TYR A 84 3.57 0.67 10.13
C TYR A 84 2.48 1.72 9.96
N ILE A 85 1.39 1.60 10.70
CA ILE A 85 0.40 2.67 10.87
C ILE A 85 0.24 2.94 12.36
N PHE A 86 0.50 4.19 12.76
CA PHE A 86 0.31 4.66 14.13
C PHE A 86 -0.81 5.69 14.20
N ARG A 87 -1.59 5.66 15.28
CA ARG A 87 -2.37 6.85 15.70
C ARG A 87 -1.44 7.92 16.23
N ASN A 88 -1.92 9.16 16.28
CA ASN A 88 -1.21 10.26 16.97
C ASN A 88 -0.97 10.00 18.48
N THR A 89 -1.59 8.97 19.06
CA THR A 89 -1.34 8.52 20.43
C THR A 89 -0.19 7.51 20.56
N CYS A 90 0.53 7.23 19.48
CA CYS A 90 1.55 6.18 19.39
C CYS A 90 1.05 4.74 19.58
N GLU A 91 -0.25 4.54 19.43
CA GLU A 91 -0.82 3.21 19.29
C GLU A 91 -0.55 2.68 17.89
N LEU A 92 0.10 1.51 17.79
CA LEU A 92 0.27 0.80 16.53
C LEU A 92 -1.07 0.18 16.13
N ILE A 93 -1.60 0.60 15.00
CA ILE A 93 -2.90 0.13 14.50
C ILE A 93 -2.81 -0.57 13.14
N GLY A 94 -1.63 -0.64 12.52
CA GLY A 94 -1.38 -1.43 11.31
C GLY A 94 0.09 -1.81 11.17
N TYR A 95 0.39 -3.01 10.69
CA TYR A 95 1.76 -3.51 10.61
C TYR A 95 1.95 -4.60 9.56
N VAL A 96 3.00 -4.50 8.76
CA VAL A 96 3.47 -5.59 7.88
C VAL A 96 4.99 -5.73 7.99
N PRO A 97 5.51 -6.85 8.52
CA PRO A 97 6.94 -7.12 8.53
C PRO A 97 7.43 -7.69 7.20
N GLY A 98 8.71 -7.49 6.89
CA GLY A 98 9.44 -8.21 5.83
C GLY A 98 8.85 -7.99 4.44
N VAL A 99 8.55 -6.74 4.10
CA VAL A 99 7.87 -6.38 2.85
C VAL A 99 8.85 -6.27 1.68
N ASN A 100 8.39 -6.61 0.48
CA ASN A 100 9.06 -6.23 -0.77
C ASN A 100 8.13 -5.29 -1.53
N LEU A 101 8.46 -4.00 -1.54
CA LEU A 101 7.65 -2.96 -2.17
C LEU A 101 8.06 -2.66 -3.61
N ASP A 102 9.20 -3.17 -4.07
CA ASP A 102 9.78 -2.78 -5.35
C ASP A 102 8.92 -3.29 -6.51
N GLY A 103 8.09 -2.38 -7.06
CA GLY A 103 7.12 -2.69 -8.11
C GLY A 103 5.93 -3.55 -7.66
N ASN A 104 5.76 -3.80 -6.37
CA ASN A 104 4.70 -4.65 -5.82
C ASN A 104 3.85 -3.88 -4.81
N TRP A 105 2.53 -3.87 -5.06
CA TRP A 105 1.57 -3.35 -4.08
C TRP A 105 1.47 -4.30 -2.88
N VAL A 106 1.55 -3.73 -1.67
CA VAL A 106 1.36 -4.43 -0.40
C VAL A 106 0.29 -3.71 0.41
N SER A 107 -0.77 -4.45 0.76
CA SER A 107 -1.82 -3.97 1.65
C SER A 107 -1.41 -4.11 3.11
N VAL A 108 -1.60 -3.03 3.88
CA VAL A 108 -1.36 -3.01 5.33
C VAL A 108 -2.61 -3.51 6.04
N ASP A 109 -2.45 -4.59 6.80
CA ASP A 109 -3.50 -5.03 7.72
C ASP A 109 -3.56 -4.05 8.91
N SER A 110 -4.73 -3.46 9.15
CA SER A 110 -4.91 -2.38 10.12
C SER A 110 -6.31 -2.31 10.72
N GLN A 111 -6.45 -1.56 11.81
CA GLN A 111 -7.74 -1.27 12.46
C GLN A 111 -8.57 -0.20 11.73
N LEU A 112 -8.09 0.34 10.60
CA LEU A 112 -8.81 1.36 9.85
C LEU A 112 -10.00 0.78 9.10
N PRO A 113 -11.05 1.57 8.86
CA PRO A 113 -12.20 1.12 8.07
C PRO A 113 -11.89 1.02 6.56
N TRP A 114 -10.70 1.45 6.14
CA TRP A 114 -10.22 1.43 4.75
C TRP A 114 -8.86 0.74 4.66
N THR A 115 -8.60 0.12 3.50
CA THR A 115 -7.28 -0.42 3.17
C THR A 115 -6.28 0.71 2.94
N VAL A 116 -5.06 0.49 3.42
CA VAL A 116 -3.89 1.29 3.08
C VAL A 116 -2.95 0.39 2.27
N ASP A 117 -2.66 0.74 1.03
CA ASP A 117 -1.78 -0.01 0.15
C ASP A 117 -0.52 0.80 -0.12
N ALA A 118 0.65 0.16 -0.20
CA ALA A 118 1.91 0.82 -0.50
C ALA A 118 2.70 0.09 -1.58
N ILE A 119 3.48 0.85 -2.34
CA ILE A 119 4.42 0.38 -3.36
C ILE A 119 5.63 1.31 -3.36
N THR A 120 6.75 0.83 -3.90
CA THR A 120 7.89 1.68 -4.24
C THR A 120 8.17 1.55 -5.72
N LEU A 121 8.16 2.67 -6.43
CA LEU A 121 8.51 2.75 -7.85
C LEU A 121 9.79 3.56 -7.98
N ALA A 122 10.86 2.95 -8.49
CA ALA A 122 12.17 3.58 -8.59
C ALA A 122 12.64 4.26 -7.28
N PHE A 123 12.47 3.56 -6.15
CA PHE A 123 12.78 4.04 -4.79
C PHE A 123 11.91 5.19 -4.27
N VAL A 124 10.83 5.52 -4.96
CA VAL A 124 9.85 6.52 -4.55
C VAL A 124 8.67 5.80 -3.90
N PRO A 125 8.44 5.99 -2.59
CA PRO A 125 7.22 5.55 -1.93
C PRO A 125 5.95 6.13 -2.56
N GLU A 126 4.99 5.25 -2.79
CA GLU A 126 3.62 5.64 -3.12
C GLU A 126 2.66 4.83 -2.25
N PHE A 127 1.52 5.43 -1.91
CA PHE A 127 0.49 4.71 -1.18
C PHE A 127 -0.91 5.18 -1.57
N TRP A 128 -1.87 4.30 -1.34
CA TRP A 128 -3.29 4.51 -1.56
C TRP A 128 -4.00 4.38 -0.23
N TYR A 129 -4.87 5.33 0.09
CA TYR A 129 -5.79 5.21 1.21
C TYR A 129 -7.12 5.88 0.86
N ALA A 130 -8.22 5.28 1.32
CA ALA A 130 -9.58 5.81 1.13
C ALA A 130 -9.89 6.23 -0.34
N GLY A 131 -9.37 5.48 -1.31
CA GLY A 131 -9.57 5.74 -2.75
C GLY A 131 -8.76 6.90 -3.32
N ARG A 132 -7.75 7.40 -2.59
CA ARG A 132 -6.86 8.47 -3.02
C ARG A 132 -5.42 7.97 -3.09
N HIS A 133 -4.72 8.33 -4.15
CA HIS A 133 -3.31 8.06 -4.36
C HIS A 133 -2.46 9.24 -3.91
N TYR A 134 -1.31 8.92 -3.34
CA TYR A 134 -0.34 9.88 -2.86
C TYR A 134 1.07 9.37 -3.17
N ASP A 135 1.88 10.26 -3.72
CA ASP A 135 3.31 10.05 -3.97
C ASP A 135 4.14 10.95 -3.05
N THR A 136 5.46 10.74 -2.99
CA THR A 136 6.37 11.61 -2.23
C THR A 136 6.49 13.04 -2.77
N HIS A 137 5.92 13.34 -3.95
CA HIS A 137 5.96 14.68 -4.52
C HIS A 137 4.88 15.59 -3.91
N GLY A 138 3.86 15.01 -3.27
CA GLY A 138 2.79 15.71 -2.57
C GLY A 138 3.06 15.98 -1.08
N GLY A 139 3.97 16.90 -0.76
CA GLY A 139 4.03 17.78 0.45
C GLY A 139 3.92 17.24 1.89
N ASN A 140 3.46 16.01 2.14
CA ASN A 140 3.15 15.46 3.46
C ASN A 140 4.11 14.34 3.89
N TRP A 141 5.26 14.26 3.23
CA TRP A 141 6.26 13.24 3.48
C TRP A 141 7.44 13.78 4.27
N TYR A 142 7.89 12.98 5.23
CA TYR A 142 9.07 13.25 6.03
C TYR A 142 9.97 12.03 6.00
N MET A 143 11.25 12.22 5.68
CA MET A 143 12.25 11.16 5.71
C MET A 143 13.15 11.38 6.92
N GLU A 144 13.31 10.33 7.71
CA GLU A 144 14.27 10.27 8.81
C GLU A 144 15.23 9.11 8.54
N TRP A 145 16.49 9.26 8.91
CA TRP A 145 17.46 8.18 8.82
C TRP A 145 18.26 8.05 10.10
N GLU A 146 18.59 6.82 10.48
CA GLU A 146 19.42 6.49 11.63
C GLU A 146 20.52 5.54 11.18
N GLU A 147 21.77 5.95 11.37
CA GLU A 147 22.95 5.11 11.21
C GLU A 147 23.20 4.36 12.51
N ASN A 148 23.33 3.03 12.45
CA ASN A 148 23.78 2.27 13.61
C ASN A 148 25.29 2.00 13.56
N ASP A 149 25.88 1.72 14.73
CA ASP A 149 27.31 1.40 14.88
C ASP A 149 27.80 0.20 14.04
N SER A 150 26.88 -0.53 13.39
CA SER A 150 27.14 -1.67 12.52
C SER A 150 27.16 -1.30 11.03
N GLY A 151 27.09 -0.01 10.68
CA GLY A 151 27.11 0.48 9.29
C GLY A 151 25.82 0.24 8.52
N PHE A 152 24.69 0.05 9.21
CA PHE A 152 23.39 0.02 8.56
C PHE A 152 22.66 1.35 8.74
N ASN A 153 22.13 1.88 7.65
CA ASN A 153 21.23 3.03 7.69
C ASN A 153 19.79 2.53 7.63
N VAL A 154 18.98 2.90 8.62
CA VAL A 154 17.53 2.70 8.59
C VAL A 154 16.90 3.98 8.08
N PHE A 155 16.14 3.92 6.99
CA PHE A 155 15.36 5.04 6.48
C PHE A 155 13.90 4.84 6.81
N ASN A 156 13.25 5.85 7.38
CA ASN A 156 11.84 5.84 7.70
C ASN A 156 11.16 6.97 6.93
N TRP A 157 10.30 6.60 5.98
CA TRP A 157 9.45 7.50 5.24
C TRP A 157 8.10 7.59 5.92
N ARG A 158 7.70 8.78 6.35
CA ARG A 158 6.46 9.03 7.07
C ARG A 158 5.48 9.79 6.21
N PHE A 159 4.23 9.36 6.21
CA PHE A 159 3.11 10.10 5.64
C PHE A 159 2.04 10.36 6.69
N LEU A 160 1.57 11.61 6.74
CA LEU A 160 0.49 12.06 7.60
C LEU A 160 -0.86 12.00 6.89
N PHE A 161 -1.83 11.33 7.49
CA PHE A 161 -3.18 11.19 6.93
C PHE A 161 -4.26 11.22 8.00
N SER A 162 -5.52 11.39 7.55
CA SER A 162 -6.68 11.32 8.42
C SER A 162 -7.08 9.87 8.67
N CYS A 163 -7.17 9.55 9.96
CA CYS A 163 -7.95 8.44 10.49
C CYS A 163 -9.37 8.93 10.82
#